data_AF-A0A9E2VHB7-F1
#
_entry.id   AF-A0A9E2VHB7-F1
#
_cell.length_a   1.000
_cell.length_b   1.000
_cell.length_c   1.000
_cell.angle_alpha   90.00
_cell.angle_beta   90.00
_cell.angle_gamma   90.00
#
_symmetry.space_group_name_H-M   'P 1'
#
loop_
_entity.id
_entity.type
_entity.pdbx_description
1 polymer ?
#
loop_
_entity_poly.entity_id
_entity_poly.type
_entity_poly.pdbx_seq_one_letter_code
_entity_poly.pdbx_strand_id
1 'polypeptide(L)'
;LVCVDEQKRAIDANTRQFVAGLPANNVLLTGSRGTGKSSLIKACLNEHSARGLRLIEVDKDDLVDLPDIVELVAGRPERFIVFCDDLSFEEGEAGYKALKVALDGSVAAQSENLLIYATSNRRHLMPEYMAENLDAKHQEDGEIHPGERVEEKVSLSERFGLWVAFYPFRQDDYLGIVAHWLASFGCAPAEIERARAEALRFALERGSRSGRVAWQFARDWAGRHAGRGRKRA
;
A
#
# COMPACT_ATOMS: atom_id res chain seq x y z
N LEU A 1 2.12 -7.05 11.38
CA LEU A 1 2.89 -5.90 10.85
C LEU A 1 3.29 -5.03 12.02
N VAL A 2 4.56 -4.69 12.14
CA VAL A 2 5.10 -3.89 13.26
C VAL A 2 5.33 -2.46 12.77
N CYS A 3 5.16 -1.46 13.65
CA CYS A 3 5.37 -0.02 13.36
C CYS A 3 4.39 0.64 12.38
N VAL A 4 3.20 0.08 12.19
CA VAL A 4 2.15 0.64 11.30
C VAL A 4 0.76 0.65 11.95
N ASP A 5 0.72 0.85 13.27
CA ASP A 5 -0.50 0.71 14.06
C ASP A 5 -1.59 1.71 13.68
N GLU A 6 -1.20 2.96 13.36
CA GLU A 6 -2.14 3.98 12.92
C GLU A 6 -2.73 3.65 11.54
N GLN A 7 -1.88 3.27 10.59
CA GLN A 7 -2.30 2.82 9.26
C GLN A 7 -3.23 1.61 9.35
N LYS A 8 -2.90 0.64 10.22
CA LYS A 8 -3.75 -0.52 10.47
C LYS A 8 -5.12 -0.11 11.02
N ARG A 9 -5.16 0.76 12.03
CA ARG A 9 -6.42 1.22 12.63
C ARG A 9 -7.32 1.94 11.63
N ALA A 10 -6.75 2.81 10.80
CA ALA A 10 -7.51 3.54 9.79
C ALA A 10 -8.16 2.59 8.76
N ILE A 11 -7.36 1.66 8.21
CA ILE A 11 -7.86 0.69 7.21
C ILE A 11 -8.85 -0.29 7.83
N ASP A 12 -8.59 -0.77 9.04
CA ASP A 12 -9.51 -1.66 9.75
C ASP A 12 -10.85 -0.97 10.03
N ALA A 13 -10.83 0.28 10.51
CA ALA A 13 -12.06 1.02 10.79
C ALA A 13 -12.93 1.19 9.53
N ASN A 14 -12.32 1.59 8.40
CA ASN A 14 -13.00 1.73 7.12
C ASN A 14 -13.55 0.38 6.60
N THR A 15 -12.72 -0.67 6.67
CA THR A 15 -13.13 -2.00 6.17
C THR A 15 -14.21 -2.61 7.04
N ARG A 16 -14.17 -2.38 8.36
CA ARG A 16 -15.20 -2.84 9.30
C ARG A 16 -16.55 -2.18 9.01
N GLN A 17 -16.57 -0.89 8.67
CA GLN A 17 -17.78 -0.18 8.23
C GLN A 17 -18.34 -0.82 6.96
N PHE A 18 -17.49 -1.00 5.94
CA PHE A 18 -17.88 -1.59 4.67
C PHE A 18 -18.51 -2.99 4.81
N VAL A 19 -17.85 -3.86 5.59
CA VAL A 19 -18.32 -5.23 5.85
C VAL A 19 -19.60 -5.25 6.69
N ALA A 20 -19.87 -4.18 7.46
CA ALA A 20 -21.14 -4.01 8.16
C ALA A 20 -22.25 -3.38 7.28
N GLY A 21 -21.98 -3.10 6.00
CA GLY A 21 -22.92 -2.42 5.10
C GLY A 21 -23.08 -0.93 5.40
N LEU A 22 -22.13 -0.32 6.11
CA LEU A 22 -22.09 1.12 6.37
C LEU A 22 -21.23 1.83 5.31
N PRO A 23 -21.43 3.15 5.11
CA PRO A 23 -20.58 3.95 4.22
C PRO A 23 -19.10 3.82 4.59
N ALA A 24 -18.27 3.68 3.56
CA ALA A 24 -16.82 3.53 3.66
C ALA A 24 -16.17 4.09 2.38
N ASN A 25 -14.87 4.37 2.45
CA ASN A 25 -14.14 5.04 1.39
C ASN A 25 -13.28 4.08 0.57
N ASN A 26 -13.06 4.43 -0.70
CA ASN A 26 -11.95 3.91 -1.48
C ASN A 26 -10.62 4.32 -0.82
N VAL A 27 -9.63 3.43 -0.85
CA VAL A 27 -8.40 3.61 -0.07
C VAL A 27 -7.17 3.66 -0.96
N LEU A 28 -6.31 4.66 -0.77
CA LEU A 28 -5.00 4.75 -1.39
C LEU A 28 -3.91 4.65 -0.33
N LEU A 29 -2.98 3.70 -0.49
CA LEU A 29 -1.82 3.52 0.37
C LEU A 29 -0.57 4.00 -0.39
N THR A 30 0.08 5.07 0.06
CA THR A 30 1.31 5.56 -0.58
C THR A 30 2.53 5.30 0.29
N GLY A 31 3.70 5.15 -0.32
CA GLY A 31 4.98 5.06 0.41
C GLY A 31 5.99 4.16 -0.27
N SER A 32 7.20 4.07 0.26
CA SER A 32 8.28 3.30 -0.40
C SER A 32 8.00 1.79 -0.50
N ARG A 33 8.76 1.11 -1.37
CA ARG A 33 8.68 -0.35 -1.50
C ARG A 33 9.09 -1.04 -0.19
N GLY A 34 8.38 -2.11 0.16
CA GLY A 34 8.71 -2.94 1.33
C GLY A 34 8.31 -2.34 2.69
N THR A 35 7.49 -1.29 2.72
CA THR A 35 6.89 -0.72 3.94
C THR A 35 5.68 -1.51 4.46
N GLY A 36 5.19 -2.49 3.69
CA GLY A 36 4.12 -3.40 4.12
C GLY A 36 2.71 -3.03 3.66
N LYS A 37 2.56 -2.12 2.69
CA LYS A 37 1.25 -1.68 2.13
C LYS A 37 0.37 -2.86 1.68
N SER A 38 0.83 -3.66 0.73
CA SER A 38 0.07 -4.81 0.20
C SER A 38 -0.12 -5.90 1.26
N SER A 39 0.86 -6.09 2.14
CA SER A 39 0.74 -7.01 3.28
C SER A 39 -0.35 -6.57 4.26
N LEU A 40 -0.57 -5.27 4.44
CA LEU A 40 -1.64 -4.75 5.31
C LEU A 40 -3.02 -5.03 4.73
N ILE A 41 -3.19 -4.85 3.41
CA ILE A 41 -4.45 -5.20 2.73
C ILE A 41 -4.74 -6.70 2.85
N LYS A 42 -3.75 -7.55 2.63
CA LYS A 42 -3.90 -9.02 2.78
C LYS A 42 -4.21 -9.43 4.22
N ALA A 43 -3.60 -8.76 5.21
CA ALA A 43 -3.94 -8.99 6.62
C ALA A 43 -5.38 -8.57 6.94
N CYS A 44 -5.83 -7.42 6.40
CA CYS A 44 -7.21 -6.94 6.56
C CYS A 44 -8.23 -7.91 5.94
N LEU A 45 -7.92 -8.45 4.75
CA LEU A 45 -8.74 -9.50 4.13
C LEU A 45 -8.89 -10.70 5.06
N ASN A 46 -7.79 -11.22 5.60
CA ASN A 46 -7.84 -12.39 6.48
C ASN A 46 -8.73 -12.14 7.71
N GLU A 47 -8.62 -10.95 8.31
CA GLU A 47 -9.39 -10.54 9.49
C GLU A 47 -10.91 -10.49 9.24
N HIS A 48 -11.34 -10.03 8.06
CA HIS A 48 -12.76 -9.86 7.75
C HIS A 48 -13.35 -10.88 6.76
N SER A 49 -12.55 -11.82 6.26
CA SER A 49 -12.96 -12.86 5.29
C SER A 49 -14.16 -13.70 5.75
N ALA A 50 -14.18 -14.05 7.04
CA ALA A 50 -15.26 -14.81 7.68
C ALA A 50 -16.59 -14.03 7.74
N ARG A 51 -16.54 -12.70 7.59
CA ARG A 51 -17.71 -11.81 7.53
C ARG A 51 -18.15 -11.50 6.10
N GLY A 52 -17.66 -12.26 5.11
CA GLY A 52 -18.08 -12.13 3.72
C GLY A 52 -17.23 -11.18 2.87
N LEU A 53 -16.11 -10.67 3.40
CA LEU A 53 -15.17 -9.87 2.60
C LEU A 53 -14.43 -10.76 1.59
N ARG A 54 -14.29 -10.29 0.35
CA ARG A 54 -13.55 -10.92 -0.75
C ARG A 54 -12.61 -9.89 -1.37
N LEU A 55 -11.48 -10.36 -1.87
CA LEU A 55 -10.47 -9.55 -2.55
C LEU A 55 -10.39 -9.98 -4.00
N ILE A 56 -10.43 -9.03 -4.93
CA ILE A 56 -10.19 -9.23 -6.36
C ILE A 56 -8.91 -8.46 -6.67
N GLU A 57 -7.80 -9.15 -6.90
CA GLU A 57 -6.56 -8.51 -7.33
C GLU A 57 -6.64 -8.23 -8.83
N VAL A 58 -6.39 -6.99 -9.23
CA VAL A 58 -6.43 -6.53 -10.63
C VAL A 58 -5.11 -5.82 -10.93
N ASP A 59 -4.42 -6.26 -11.99
CA ASP A 59 -3.21 -5.58 -12.44
C ASP A 59 -3.56 -4.21 -13.05
N LYS A 60 -2.59 -3.29 -13.10
CA LYS A 60 -2.82 -1.95 -13.65
C LYS A 60 -3.30 -2.00 -15.11
N ASP A 61 -2.80 -2.98 -15.87
CA ASP A 61 -3.10 -3.13 -17.30
C ASP A 61 -4.53 -3.68 -17.51
N ASP A 62 -5.06 -4.40 -16.52
CA ASP A 62 -6.40 -5.01 -16.53
C ASP A 62 -7.47 -4.09 -15.92
N LEU A 63 -7.12 -2.87 -15.48
CA LEU A 63 -8.09 -1.92 -14.92
C LEU A 63 -9.18 -1.50 -15.92
N VAL A 64 -8.96 -1.73 -17.22
CA VAL A 64 -9.98 -1.53 -18.26
C VAL A 64 -11.21 -2.42 -18.05
N ASP A 65 -11.05 -3.57 -17.39
CA ASP A 65 -12.11 -4.55 -17.12
C ASP A 65 -12.89 -4.25 -15.83
N LEU A 66 -12.57 -3.14 -15.14
CA LEU A 66 -13.29 -2.72 -13.92
C LEU A 66 -14.82 -2.67 -14.08
N PRO A 67 -15.39 -2.13 -15.17
CA PRO A 67 -16.84 -2.12 -15.36
C PRO A 67 -17.45 -3.53 -15.33
N ASP A 68 -16.83 -4.47 -16.06
CA ASP A 68 -17.30 -5.85 -16.13
C ASP A 68 -17.19 -6.55 -14.77
N ILE A 69 -16.10 -6.30 -14.02
CA ILE A 69 -15.94 -6.81 -12.65
C ILE A 69 -17.07 -6.30 -11.75
N VAL A 70 -17.41 -5.01 -11.83
CA VAL A 70 -18.48 -4.40 -11.02
C VAL A 70 -19.82 -5.05 -11.34
N GLU A 71 -20.15 -5.22 -12.62
CA GLU A 71 -21.40 -5.88 -13.04
C GLU A 71 -21.51 -7.32 -12.52
N LEU A 72 -20.41 -8.09 -12.59
CA LEU A 72 -20.37 -9.48 -12.14
C LEU A 72 -20.58 -9.63 -10.62
N VAL A 73 -20.19 -8.63 -9.82
CA VAL A 73 -20.30 -8.71 -8.36
C VAL A 73 -21.50 -7.96 -7.78
N ALA A 74 -22.14 -7.05 -8.52
CA ALA A 74 -23.20 -6.18 -8.00
C ALA A 74 -24.36 -6.94 -7.32
N GLY A 75 -24.76 -8.09 -7.86
CA GLY A 75 -25.85 -8.92 -7.31
C GLY A 75 -25.46 -9.85 -6.17
N ARG A 76 -24.19 -9.87 -5.75
CA ARG A 76 -23.66 -10.84 -4.81
C ARG A 76 -23.78 -10.36 -3.35
N PRO A 77 -24.05 -11.28 -2.39
CA PRO A 77 -24.16 -10.91 -0.98
C PRO A 77 -22.82 -10.56 -0.33
N GLU A 78 -21.70 -11.00 -0.91
CA GLU A 78 -20.37 -10.67 -0.41
C GLU A 78 -20.03 -9.19 -0.60
N ARG A 79 -19.00 -8.74 0.13
CA ARG A 79 -18.39 -7.42 0.01
C ARG A 79 -17.04 -7.56 -0.67
N PHE A 80 -16.78 -6.79 -1.71
CA PHE A 80 -15.60 -6.93 -2.55
C PHE A 80 -14.67 -5.73 -2.39
N ILE A 81 -13.39 -6.00 -2.19
CA ILE A 81 -12.33 -5.02 -2.42
C ILE A 81 -11.67 -5.39 -3.73
N VAL A 82 -11.73 -4.49 -4.71
CA VAL A 82 -10.83 -4.53 -5.87
C VAL A 82 -9.50 -3.93 -5.44
N PHE A 83 -8.43 -4.70 -5.57
CA PHE A 83 -7.10 -4.31 -5.14
C PHE A 83 -6.12 -4.23 -6.29
N CYS A 84 -5.51 -3.06 -6.48
CA CYS A 84 -4.43 -2.86 -7.44
C CYS A 84 -3.12 -2.51 -6.71
N ASP A 85 -2.07 -3.29 -6.92
CA ASP A 85 -0.77 -3.11 -6.25
C ASP A 85 0.20 -2.33 -7.14
N ASP A 86 1.00 -1.44 -6.53
CA ASP A 86 1.97 -0.57 -7.23
C ASP A 86 1.36 0.24 -8.39
N LEU A 87 0.20 0.84 -8.15
CA LEU A 87 -0.52 1.67 -9.10
C LEU A 87 0.27 2.93 -9.45
N SER A 88 0.59 3.05 -10.73
CA SER A 88 1.10 4.26 -11.38
C SER A 88 0.82 4.18 -12.87
N PHE A 89 0.43 5.31 -13.47
CA PHE A 89 0.07 5.40 -14.87
C PHE A 89 1.06 6.27 -15.64
N GLU A 90 1.29 5.92 -16.89
CA GLU A 90 1.87 6.82 -17.89
C GLU A 90 0.75 7.57 -18.66
N GLU A 91 1.09 8.64 -19.39
CA GLU A 91 0.10 9.38 -20.17
C GLU A 91 -0.55 8.52 -21.25
N GLY A 92 -1.88 8.54 -21.32
CA GLY A 92 -2.66 7.78 -22.31
C GLY A 92 -2.98 6.34 -21.92
N GLU A 93 -2.58 5.86 -20.74
CA GLU A 93 -2.96 4.51 -20.28
C GLU A 93 -4.49 4.40 -20.10
N ALA A 94 -5.11 3.42 -20.76
CA ALA A 94 -6.57 3.23 -20.74
C ALA A 94 -7.11 2.93 -19.33
N GLY A 95 -6.33 2.22 -18.51
CA GLY A 95 -6.66 1.90 -17.12
C GLY A 95 -6.90 3.15 -16.25
N TYR A 96 -6.22 4.27 -16.55
CA TYR A 96 -6.44 5.55 -15.85
C TYR A 96 -7.89 6.02 -16.01
N LYS A 97 -8.40 6.01 -17.25
CA LYS A 97 -9.76 6.46 -17.55
C LYS A 97 -10.80 5.57 -16.87
N ALA A 98 -10.61 4.24 -16.92
CA ALA A 98 -11.51 3.29 -16.28
C ALA A 98 -11.57 3.49 -14.76
N LEU A 99 -10.42 3.64 -14.11
CA LEU A 99 -10.33 3.90 -12.68
C LEU A 99 -10.95 5.27 -12.30
N LYS A 100 -10.71 6.31 -13.09
CA LYS A 100 -11.29 7.65 -12.89
C LYS A 100 -12.83 7.60 -12.88
N VAL A 101 -13.40 6.91 -13.88
CA VAL A 101 -14.84 6.70 -14.05
C VAL A 101 -15.43 5.90 -12.87
N ALA A 102 -14.73 4.85 -12.44
CA ALA A 102 -15.14 4.05 -11.28
C ALA A 102 -15.17 4.89 -9.99
N LEU A 103 -14.10 5.65 -9.71
CA LEU A 103 -14.00 6.49 -8.51
C LEU A 103 -14.97 7.69 -8.50
N ASP A 104 -15.35 8.22 -9.67
CA ASP A 104 -16.36 9.29 -9.79
C ASP A 104 -17.78 8.84 -9.44
N GLY A 105 -17.98 7.55 -9.19
CA GLY A 105 -19.29 7.01 -8.85
C GLY A 105 -20.19 6.77 -10.05
N SER A 106 -19.72 6.98 -11.29
CA SER A 106 -20.52 6.61 -12.47
C SER A 106 -20.70 5.09 -12.62
N VAL A 107 -19.75 4.29 -12.09
CA VAL A 107 -19.78 2.82 -12.11
C VAL A 107 -19.70 2.24 -10.69
N ALA A 108 -18.79 2.72 -9.81
CA ALA A 108 -18.67 2.15 -8.46
C ALA A 108 -19.77 2.62 -7.48
N ALA A 109 -20.37 3.80 -7.65
CA ALA A 109 -21.47 4.22 -6.78
C ALA A 109 -22.77 3.43 -7.03
N GLN A 110 -22.82 2.63 -8.10
CA GLN A 110 -23.93 1.69 -8.34
C GLN A 110 -23.80 0.40 -7.52
N SER A 111 -22.62 0.10 -6.97
CA SER A 111 -22.36 -1.13 -6.21
C SER A 111 -22.05 -0.79 -4.75
N GLU A 112 -23.08 -0.85 -3.90
CA GLU A 112 -22.93 -0.71 -2.43
C GLU A 112 -22.03 -1.81 -1.81
N ASN A 113 -21.66 -2.82 -2.60
CA ASN A 113 -20.89 -3.97 -2.18
C ASN A 113 -19.46 -4.02 -2.72
N LEU A 114 -18.93 -2.94 -3.30
CA LEU A 114 -17.55 -2.87 -3.82
C LEU A 114 -16.80 -1.61 -3.36
N LEU A 115 -15.52 -1.76 -3.01
CA LEU A 115 -14.56 -0.68 -2.80
C LEU A 115 -13.28 -0.92 -3.60
N ILE A 116 -12.59 0.17 -3.95
CA ILE A 116 -11.28 0.13 -4.63
C ILE A 116 -10.19 0.49 -3.63
N TYR A 117 -9.24 -0.43 -3.45
CA TYR A 117 -8.03 -0.22 -2.66
C TYR A 117 -6.83 -0.25 -3.61
N ALA A 118 -5.93 0.71 -3.47
CA ALA A 118 -4.72 0.75 -4.27
C ALA A 118 -3.49 0.98 -3.40
N THR A 119 -2.33 0.44 -3.81
CA THR A 119 -1.04 0.92 -3.29
C THR A 119 -0.29 1.68 -4.37
N SER A 120 0.53 2.66 -3.98
CA SER A 120 1.46 3.31 -4.89
C SER A 120 2.80 3.56 -4.21
N ASN A 121 3.88 3.47 -4.99
CA ASN A 121 5.20 3.92 -4.55
C ASN A 121 5.42 5.43 -4.77
N ARG A 122 4.51 6.09 -5.51
CA ARG A 122 4.52 7.53 -5.76
C ARG A 122 3.42 8.20 -4.92
N ARG A 123 3.57 9.50 -4.65
CA ARG A 123 2.51 10.29 -4.00
C ARG A 123 1.34 10.54 -4.96
N HIS A 124 1.67 10.82 -6.22
CA HIS A 124 0.73 11.03 -7.31
C HIS A 124 0.75 9.80 -8.22
N LEU A 125 -0.43 9.38 -8.67
CA LEU A 125 -0.59 8.20 -9.54
C LEU A 125 -0.09 8.44 -10.97
N MET A 126 0.05 9.70 -11.38
CA MET A 126 0.64 10.09 -12.66
C MET A 126 1.99 10.79 -12.44
N PRO A 127 2.93 10.71 -13.39
CA PRO A 127 4.18 11.45 -13.33
C PRO A 127 3.94 12.96 -13.44
N GLU A 128 4.62 13.71 -12.58
CA GLU A 128 4.80 15.15 -12.70
C GLU A 128 6.03 15.40 -13.57
N TYR A 129 5.85 15.91 -14.79
CA TYR A 129 7.00 16.30 -15.61
C TYR A 129 7.45 17.71 -15.22
N MET A 130 8.75 17.90 -14.99
CA MET A 130 9.33 19.21 -14.68
C MET A 130 9.01 20.29 -15.74
N ALA A 131 8.81 19.89 -17.00
CA ALA A 131 8.40 20.80 -18.07
C ALA A 131 6.97 21.35 -17.87
N GLU A 132 6.06 20.58 -17.27
CA GLU A 132 4.69 21.02 -16.99
C GLU A 132 4.64 21.99 -15.79
N ASN A 133 5.58 21.87 -14.84
CA ASN A 133 5.76 22.85 -13.76
C ASN A 133 6.33 24.19 -14.27
N LEU A 134 7.07 24.17 -15.38
CA LEU A 134 7.65 25.36 -16.01
C LEU A 134 6.67 26.07 -16.97
N ASP A 135 5.61 25.38 -17.40
CA ASP A 135 4.54 25.94 -18.24
C ASP A 135 3.44 26.63 -17.40
N ALA A 136 3.71 26.87 -16.11
CA ALA A 136 3.02 27.84 -15.28
C ALA A 136 3.26 29.24 -15.87
N LYS A 137 2.52 29.57 -16.93
CA LYS A 137 2.60 30.86 -17.62
C LYS A 137 2.18 31.95 -16.65
N HIS A 138 3.12 32.82 -16.30
CA HIS A 138 2.80 34.11 -15.70
C HIS A 138 1.93 34.89 -16.71
N GLN A 139 0.66 35.14 -16.39
CA GLN A 139 -0.10 36.18 -17.08
C GLN A 139 0.22 37.55 -16.45
N GLU A 140 -0.13 38.63 -17.15
CA GLU A 140 0.21 40.03 -16.81
C GLU A 140 -0.31 40.50 -15.42
N ASP A 141 -1.13 39.70 -14.73
CA ASP A 141 -1.66 39.99 -13.38
C ASP A 141 -0.85 39.36 -12.23
N GLY A 142 0.13 38.50 -12.52
CA GLY A 142 1.00 37.86 -11.52
C GLY A 142 0.37 36.67 -10.79
N GLU A 143 -0.80 36.17 -11.18
CA GLU A 143 -1.37 34.95 -10.62
C GLU A 143 -0.81 33.71 -11.34
N ILE A 144 -0.32 32.75 -10.54
CA ILE A 144 0.20 31.46 -11.03
C ILE A 144 -0.98 30.49 -11.12
N HIS A 145 -1.45 30.22 -12.34
CA HIS A 145 -2.38 29.12 -12.58
C HIS A 145 -1.59 27.85 -12.94
N PRO A 146 -1.73 26.75 -12.17
CA PRO A 146 -1.28 25.44 -12.61
C PRO A 146 -1.96 25.10 -13.94
N GLY A 147 -1.23 24.58 -14.93
CA GLY A 147 -1.84 24.17 -16.19
C GLY A 147 -2.90 23.07 -15.98
N GLU A 148 -3.96 23.05 -16.78
CA GLU A 148 -5.10 22.10 -16.67
C GLU A 148 -4.69 20.62 -16.53
N ARG A 149 -3.52 20.24 -17.08
CA ARG A 149 -2.95 18.88 -16.97
C ARG A 149 -2.46 18.52 -15.57
N VAL A 150 -2.01 19.49 -14.77
CA VAL A 150 -1.56 19.28 -13.38
C VAL A 150 -2.78 19.08 -12.46
N GLU A 151 -3.85 19.86 -12.67
CA GLU A 151 -5.11 19.69 -11.93
C GLU A 151 -5.74 18.32 -12.19
N GLU A 152 -5.67 17.81 -13.42
CA GLU A 152 -6.23 16.48 -13.74
C GLU A 152 -5.43 15.32 -13.08
N LYS A 153 -4.11 15.48 -12.92
CA LYS A 153 -3.22 14.48 -12.29
C LYS A 153 -3.40 14.40 -10.77
N VAL A 154 -3.67 15.53 -10.12
CA VAL A 154 -3.99 15.60 -8.68
C VAL A 154 -5.40 15.05 -8.41
N SER A 155 -6.35 15.35 -9.30
CA SER A 155 -7.77 14.98 -9.21
C SER A 155 -8.05 13.49 -8.96
N LEU A 156 -7.29 12.56 -9.57
CA LEU A 156 -7.56 11.13 -9.37
C LEU A 156 -7.23 10.67 -7.94
N SER A 157 -6.09 11.12 -7.40
CA SER A 157 -5.62 10.68 -6.08
C SER A 157 -6.53 11.22 -4.96
N GLU A 158 -7.11 12.41 -5.15
CA GLU A 158 -8.04 13.04 -4.21
C GLU A 158 -9.39 12.33 -4.10
N ARG A 159 -9.74 11.47 -5.07
CA ARG A 159 -11.00 10.70 -5.05
C ARG A 159 -10.94 9.46 -4.17
N PHE A 160 -9.77 9.13 -3.65
CA PHE A 160 -9.65 8.16 -2.58
C PHE A 160 -9.98 8.83 -1.25
N GLY A 161 -11.20 8.60 -0.75
CA GLY A 161 -11.69 9.21 0.49
C GLY A 161 -10.90 8.82 1.75
N LEU A 162 -10.06 7.78 1.69
CA LEU A 162 -9.07 7.47 2.72
C LEU A 162 -7.67 7.35 2.13
N TRP A 163 -6.79 8.28 2.51
CA TRP A 163 -5.39 8.27 2.12
C TRP A 163 -4.48 7.91 3.30
N VAL A 164 -3.69 6.84 3.15
CA VAL A 164 -2.81 6.33 4.21
C VAL A 164 -1.35 6.33 3.76
N ALA A 165 -0.52 7.15 4.40
CA ALA A 165 0.90 7.26 4.09
C ALA A 165 1.76 6.27 4.90
N PHE A 166 2.70 5.63 4.22
CA PHE A 166 3.72 4.75 4.78
C PHE A 166 5.08 5.41 4.64
N TYR A 167 5.56 5.98 5.75
CA TYR A 167 6.87 6.59 5.80
C TYR A 167 7.99 5.53 5.79
N PRO A 168 9.18 5.88 5.29
CA PRO A 168 10.37 5.04 5.43
C PRO A 168 10.61 4.69 6.90
N PHE A 169 11.00 3.44 7.16
CA PHE A 169 11.28 3.00 8.52
C PHE A 169 12.45 3.78 9.13
N ARG A 170 12.26 4.23 10.37
CA ARG A 170 13.38 4.70 11.19
C ARG A 170 14.28 3.51 11.51
N GLN A 171 15.49 3.80 11.98
CA GLN A 171 16.44 2.76 12.36
C GLN A 171 15.85 1.81 13.41
N ASP A 172 15.17 2.36 14.41
CA ASP A 172 14.60 1.58 15.51
C ASP A 172 13.41 0.74 15.04
N ASP A 173 12.59 1.23 14.11
CA ASP A 173 11.52 0.44 13.49
C ASP A 173 12.10 -0.77 12.75
N TYR A 174 13.14 -0.53 11.95
CA TYR A 174 13.85 -1.59 11.22
C TYR A 174 14.42 -2.64 12.18
N LEU A 175 15.12 -2.21 13.24
CA LEU A 175 15.68 -3.12 14.23
C LEU A 175 14.59 -3.86 15.02
N GLY A 176 13.45 -3.22 15.30
CA GLY A 176 12.29 -3.86 15.90
C GLY A 176 11.71 -4.96 15.02
N ILE A 177 11.61 -4.74 13.71
CA ILE A 177 11.14 -5.75 12.76
C ILE A 177 12.15 -6.90 12.65
N VAL A 178 13.45 -6.62 12.63
CA VAL A 178 14.50 -7.64 12.66
C VAL A 178 14.37 -8.51 13.91
N ALA A 179 14.25 -7.86 15.09
CA ALA A 179 14.08 -8.55 16.36
C ALA A 179 12.84 -9.45 16.36
N HIS A 180 11.71 -8.95 15.84
CA HIS A 180 10.48 -9.73 15.70
C HIS A 180 10.69 -11.02 14.88
N TRP A 181 11.32 -10.90 13.70
CA TRP A 181 11.57 -12.08 12.85
C TRP A 181 12.58 -13.05 13.46
N LEU A 182 13.67 -12.55 14.04
CA LEU A 182 14.63 -13.40 14.73
C LEU A 182 14.00 -14.16 15.90
N ALA A 183 13.14 -13.51 16.68
CA ALA A 183 12.38 -14.17 17.74
C ALA A 183 11.45 -15.25 17.16
N SER A 184 10.78 -14.99 16.03
CA SER A 184 9.92 -15.97 15.35
C SER A 184 10.70 -17.18 14.82
N PHE A 185 12.00 -17.01 14.53
CA PHE A 185 12.91 -18.10 14.17
C PHE A 185 13.56 -18.79 15.37
N GLY A 186 13.22 -18.38 16.61
CA GLY A 186 13.71 -19.01 17.84
C GLY A 186 15.05 -18.48 18.34
N CYS A 187 15.55 -17.34 17.84
CA CYS A 187 16.75 -16.71 18.38
C CYS A 187 16.51 -16.15 19.78
N ALA A 188 17.47 -16.36 20.71
CA ALA A 188 17.38 -15.84 22.06
C ALA A 188 17.57 -14.30 22.09
N PRO A 189 17.07 -13.58 23.12
CA PRO A 189 17.22 -12.12 23.23
C PRO A 189 18.69 -11.65 23.10
N ALA A 190 19.63 -12.39 23.69
CA ALA A 190 21.07 -12.08 23.58
C ALA A 190 21.64 -12.27 22.16
N GLU A 191 21.05 -13.15 21.34
CA GLU A 191 21.41 -13.29 19.92
C GLU A 191 20.83 -12.16 19.09
N ILE A 192 19.59 -11.76 19.38
CA ILE A 192 18.92 -10.63 18.72
C ILE A 192 19.71 -9.33 18.94
N GLU A 193 20.14 -9.06 20.18
CA GLU A 193 20.94 -7.87 20.49
C GLU A 193 22.29 -7.88 19.75
N ARG A 194 22.95 -9.04 19.63
CA ARG A 194 24.19 -9.18 18.85
C ARG A 194 23.99 -8.98 17.34
N ALA A 195 22.80 -9.29 16.83
CA ALA A 195 22.49 -9.17 15.40
C ALA A 195 22.32 -7.71 14.94
N ARG A 196 22.07 -6.76 15.85
CA ARG A 196 21.69 -5.37 15.52
C ARG A 196 22.69 -4.67 14.59
N ALA A 197 23.98 -4.70 14.93
CA ALA A 197 25.00 -4.01 14.13
C ALA A 197 25.13 -4.61 12.72
N GLU A 198 25.02 -5.93 12.59
CA GLU A 198 25.06 -6.61 11.29
C GLU A 198 23.80 -6.35 10.48
N ALA A 199 22.63 -6.28 11.14
CA ALA A 199 21.37 -5.92 10.50
C ALA A 199 21.44 -4.54 9.85
N LEU A 200 22.07 -3.56 10.52
CA LEU A 200 22.24 -2.21 9.99
C LEU A 200 23.20 -2.18 8.79
N ARG A 201 24.31 -2.92 8.85
CA ARG A 201 25.22 -3.06 7.70
C ARG A 201 24.52 -3.69 6.51
N PHE A 202 23.75 -4.76 6.73
CA PHE A 202 22.98 -5.42 5.68
C PHE A 202 21.96 -4.46 5.03
N ALA A 203 21.29 -3.61 5.82
CA ALA A 203 20.38 -2.60 5.28
C ALA A 203 21.09 -1.53 4.43
N LEU A 204 22.29 -1.10 4.84
CA LEU A 204 23.12 -0.16 4.09
C LEU A 204 23.57 -0.77 2.76
N GLU A 205 24.05 -2.01 2.76
CA GLU A 205 24.45 -2.73 1.54
C GLU A 205 23.27 -2.92 0.56
N ARG A 206 22.06 -3.14 1.09
CA ARG A 206 20.82 -3.23 0.31
C ARG A 206 20.23 -1.87 -0.09
N GLY A 207 20.81 -0.77 0.38
CA GLY A 207 20.35 0.59 0.10
C GLY A 207 18.97 0.94 0.65
N SER A 208 18.39 0.13 1.56
CA SER A 208 17.07 0.43 2.14
C SER A 208 16.84 -0.24 3.49
N ARG A 209 16.09 0.46 4.35
CA ARG A 209 15.48 -0.10 5.56
C ARG A 209 14.02 -0.40 5.25
N SER A 210 13.71 -1.68 5.10
CA SER A 210 12.35 -2.15 4.78
C SER A 210 12.03 -3.44 5.53
N GLY A 211 10.75 -3.76 5.69
CA GLY A 211 10.33 -5.02 6.30
C GLY A 211 10.82 -6.23 5.49
N ARG A 212 10.90 -6.09 4.16
CA ARG A 212 11.47 -7.09 3.26
C ARG A 212 12.95 -7.33 3.55
N VAL A 213 13.74 -6.26 3.66
CA VAL A 213 15.18 -6.36 3.98
C VAL A 213 15.40 -6.94 5.38
N ALA A 214 14.59 -6.51 6.36
CA ALA A 214 14.65 -7.03 7.73
C ALA A 214 14.39 -8.55 7.78
N TRP A 215 13.35 -9.02 7.06
CA TRP A 215 13.04 -10.46 6.97
C TRP A 215 14.17 -11.25 6.29
N GLN A 216 14.72 -10.72 5.19
CA GLN A 216 15.83 -11.36 4.48
C GLN A 216 17.08 -11.50 5.38
N PHE A 217 17.42 -10.44 6.11
CA PHE A 217 18.51 -10.47 7.09
C PHE A 217 18.22 -11.49 8.20
N ALA A 218 17.04 -11.44 8.81
CA ALA A 218 16.70 -12.31 9.93
C ALA A 218 16.74 -13.80 9.52
N ARG A 219 16.26 -14.12 8.31
CA ARG A 219 16.30 -15.48 7.75
C ARG A 219 17.74 -15.97 7.54
N ASP A 220 18.60 -15.14 6.98
CA ASP A 220 20.02 -15.46 6.78
C ASP A 220 20.76 -15.63 8.12
N TRP A 221 20.57 -14.69 9.04
CA TRP A 221 21.17 -14.73 10.37
C TRP A 221 20.76 -15.99 11.13
N ALA A 222 19.46 -16.30 11.19
CA ALA A 222 18.95 -17.51 11.85
C ALA A 222 19.55 -18.77 11.23
N GLY A 223 19.66 -18.85 9.89
CA GLY A 223 20.30 -19.96 9.19
C GLY A 223 21.77 -20.15 9.58
N ARG A 224 22.56 -19.08 9.63
CA ARG A 224 23.98 -19.12 10.03
C ARG A 224 24.20 -19.50 11.49
N HIS A 225 23.22 -19.24 12.36
CA HIS A 225 23.35 -19.40 13.81
C HIS A 225 22.56 -20.59 14.39
N ALA A 226 21.71 -21.27 13.60
CA ALA A 226 20.90 -22.42 14.02
C ALA A 226 21.71 -23.59 14.63
N GLY A 227 23.02 -23.67 14.34
CA GLY A 227 23.92 -24.70 14.89
C GLY A 227 24.66 -24.30 16.18
N ARG A 228 24.65 -23.04 16.58
CA ARG A 228 25.46 -22.54 17.73
C ARG A 228 24.69 -22.54 19.06
N GLY A 229 23.36 -22.53 19.03
CA GLY A 229 22.49 -22.59 20.22
C GLY A 229 22.11 -24.00 20.70
N ARG A 230 22.37 -25.05 19.90
CA ARG A 230 21.99 -26.44 20.24
C ARG A 230 23.01 -27.21 21.09
N LYS A 231 24.16 -26.61 21.42
CA LYS A 231 25.14 -27.18 22.36
C LYS A 231 25.09 -26.42 23.68
N ARG A 232 24.32 -26.96 24.63
CA ARG A 232 24.41 -26.89 26.11
C ARG A 232 23.02 -26.78 26.75
N ALA A 233 22.39 -27.93 26.91
CA ALA A 233 21.69 -28.33 28.13
C ALA A 233 22.03 -29.81 28.35
#